data_AF-A0A1B4LMP1-F1
#
_entry.id   AF-A0A1B4LMP1-F1
#
_cell.length_a   1.000
_cell.length_b   1.000
_cell.length_c   1.000
_cell.angle_alpha   90.00
_cell.angle_beta   90.00
_cell.angle_gamma   90.00
#
_symmetry.space_group_name_H-M   'P 1'
#
loop_
_entity.id
_entity.type
_entity.pdbx_description
1 polymer ?
#
loop_
_entity_poly.entity_id
_entity_poly.type
_entity_poly.pdbx_seq_one_letter_code
_entity_poly.pdbx_strand_id
1 'polypeptide(L)'
;MTRAVVERFVEQSPMAIMTRLMLQCALHDDWPDTRDDAGGEPDDEPIREALFARAVDAIAAIAARARTRSDAGGSASTGGAAVAALHDAMSRLRAGWGRALVKDSAELLQPIAAVRADERGFEGMRLRVLEDADDGWMAAPDAGDGGRPRDAAARERAPDTGARVLPVYDPDLGLIVDLLPVERGRQNARAFVAALLETVRPGELWIVDGGFDADAILSGWPRRGGALILREHGRASGCRPLGAWREAGACGDGLVYEQPVAMAGDDDAAGALRRIEWRRARADGELAGTTTLLTDLSPARFDAVQIVQLSRRRWRDALPLPLEPVREGAPFGDAPARASLLACGIAALAYNAFSMMTQVIGAALDLDARNAERLPAHIADGVTAVYAGMMVALPPDWWRRYDQLPATTLGQIVRLLAVHVDPRSERRKRRDRLSAKSQALLRAATLERLLHDDGDDTAANVFSLRTIAMGTRDFSSNPSKALRHAGDALVMVTKYNRPIALLVSIDDWNRLLGEVRETSLTRLTFECAMAPQAARTVGLTESSPV
;
A
#
# COMPACT_ATOMS: atom_id res chain seq x y z
N MET A 1 -26.67 16.77 16.97
CA MET A 1 -26.80 15.31 17.14
C MET A 1 -25.64 14.57 16.49
N THR A 2 -25.34 14.81 15.21
CA THR A 2 -24.25 14.15 14.45
C THR A 2 -22.86 14.27 15.07
N ARG A 3 -22.47 15.44 15.59
CA ARG A 3 -21.18 15.62 16.29
C ARG A 3 -20.95 14.61 17.43
N ALA A 4 -21.96 14.43 18.29
CA ALA A 4 -21.87 13.51 19.42
C ALA A 4 -21.82 12.03 18.98
N VAL A 5 -22.45 11.69 17.84
CA VAL A 5 -22.38 10.36 17.24
C VAL A 5 -20.96 10.08 16.72
N VAL A 6 -20.40 11.01 15.93
CA VAL A 6 -19.04 10.91 15.39
C VAL A 6 -18.00 10.85 16.53
N GLU A 7 -18.13 11.67 17.56
CA GLU A 7 -17.27 11.65 18.74
C GLU A 7 -17.23 10.29 19.43
N ARG A 8 -18.37 9.62 19.58
CA ARG A 8 -18.43 8.26 20.13
C ARG A 8 -17.70 7.26 19.26
N PHE A 9 -17.80 7.36 17.94
CA PHE A 9 -17.06 6.47 17.04
C PHE A 9 -15.55 6.74 17.07
N VAL A 10 -15.12 8.00 17.12
CA VAL A 10 -13.69 8.36 17.30
C VAL A 10 -13.14 7.78 18.61
N GLU A 11 -13.93 7.78 19.68
CA GLU A 11 -13.50 7.23 20.97
C GLU A 11 -13.51 5.70 21.02
N GLN A 12 -14.54 5.05 20.47
CA GLN A 12 -14.77 3.61 20.66
C GLN A 12 -14.19 2.74 19.53
N SER A 13 -14.26 3.20 18.28
CA SER A 13 -13.76 2.47 17.11
C SER A 13 -13.34 3.45 16.00
N PRO A 14 -12.24 4.20 16.20
CA PRO A 14 -11.72 5.08 15.16
C PRO A 14 -11.37 4.31 13.88
N MET A 15 -11.03 3.03 14.01
CA MET A 15 -10.77 2.11 12.90
C MET A 15 -11.98 1.90 11.96
N ALA A 16 -13.22 1.97 12.46
CA ALA A 16 -14.40 1.89 11.59
C ALA A 16 -14.52 3.13 10.68
N ILE A 17 -14.28 4.33 11.24
CA ILE A 17 -14.22 5.59 10.47
C ILE A 17 -13.07 5.54 9.46
N MET A 18 -11.87 5.12 9.91
CA MET A 18 -10.71 4.98 9.03
C MET A 18 -10.98 4.02 7.88
N THR A 19 -11.63 2.89 8.13
CA THR A 19 -11.99 1.92 7.10
C THR A 19 -12.89 2.54 6.05
N ARG A 20 -13.93 3.26 6.47
CA ARG A 20 -14.82 3.95 5.55
C ARG A 20 -14.06 4.97 4.69
N LEU A 21 -13.25 5.83 5.32
CA LEU A 21 -12.48 6.85 4.61
C LEU A 21 -11.45 6.23 3.65
N MET A 22 -10.78 5.15 4.05
CA MET A 22 -9.80 4.45 3.21
C MET A 22 -10.43 3.79 2.01
N LEU A 23 -11.56 3.11 2.20
CA LEU A 23 -12.29 2.49 1.09
C LEU A 23 -12.82 3.54 0.12
N GLN A 24 -13.29 4.68 0.62
CA GLN A 24 -13.73 5.80 -0.21
C GLN A 24 -12.57 6.43 -0.98
N CYS A 25 -11.43 6.66 -0.33
CA CYS A 25 -10.22 7.11 -1.01
C CYS A 25 -9.69 6.12 -2.05
N ALA A 26 -9.87 4.82 -1.81
CA ALA A 26 -9.40 3.76 -2.69
C ALA A 26 -10.32 3.52 -3.91
N LEU A 27 -11.44 4.23 -4.00
CA LEU A 27 -12.32 4.24 -5.16
C LEU A 27 -12.31 5.63 -5.81
N HIS A 28 -12.47 5.66 -7.12
CA HIS A 28 -12.54 6.93 -7.84
C HIS A 28 -13.92 7.59 -7.68
N ASP A 29 -13.94 8.92 -7.67
CA ASP A 29 -15.17 9.73 -7.47
C ASP A 29 -16.20 9.52 -8.59
N ASP A 30 -15.73 9.21 -9.80
CA ASP A 30 -16.54 8.93 -10.99
C ASP A 30 -17.26 7.56 -10.93
N TRP A 31 -17.23 6.86 -9.80
CA TRP A 31 -18.01 5.65 -9.64
C TRP A 31 -19.50 5.99 -9.73
N PRO A 32 -20.25 5.39 -10.68
CA PRO A 32 -21.65 5.72 -10.86
C PRO A 32 -22.42 5.31 -9.62
N ASP A 33 -22.83 6.30 -8.84
CA ASP A 33 -23.92 6.13 -7.89
C ASP A 33 -25.18 5.96 -8.74
N THR A 34 -25.57 4.72 -9.01
CA THR A 34 -26.83 4.39 -9.68
C THR A 34 -28.00 4.78 -8.78
N ARG A 35 -28.27 6.08 -8.68
CA ARG A 35 -29.51 6.66 -8.16
C ARG A 35 -30.35 7.27 -9.28
N ASP A 36 -29.76 7.56 -10.44
CA ASP A 36 -30.45 8.14 -11.58
C ASP A 36 -30.90 7.06 -12.57
N ASP A 37 -31.87 6.25 -12.14
CA ASP A 37 -32.94 5.87 -13.04
C ASP A 37 -34.25 5.88 -12.24
N ALA A 38 -35.15 6.78 -12.65
CA ALA A 38 -36.51 6.89 -12.15
C ALA A 38 -37.27 5.58 -12.48
N GLY A 39 -37.10 4.57 -11.62
CA GLY A 39 -37.71 3.24 -11.80
C GLY A 39 -37.18 2.11 -10.91
N GLY A 40 -36.11 2.29 -10.14
CA GLY A 40 -35.59 1.27 -9.21
C GLY A 40 -36.47 1.08 -7.97
N GLU A 41 -36.63 -0.17 -7.51
CA GLU A 41 -37.31 -0.50 -6.25
C GLU A 41 -36.59 0.17 -5.05
N PRO A 42 -37.32 0.60 -4.00
CA PRO A 42 -36.76 1.33 -2.86
C PRO A 42 -35.75 0.56 -1.99
N ASP A 43 -35.50 -0.74 -2.26
CA ASP A 43 -34.67 -1.65 -1.48
C ASP A 43 -33.28 -1.96 -2.09
N ASP A 44 -32.92 -1.39 -3.25
CA ASP A 44 -31.62 -1.65 -3.86
C ASP A 44 -30.48 -0.87 -3.17
N GLU A 45 -29.57 -1.61 -2.50
CA GLU A 45 -28.34 -1.04 -1.94
C GLU A 45 -27.44 -0.50 -3.07
N PRO A 46 -26.94 0.74 -2.97
CA PRO A 46 -26.07 1.30 -4.01
C PRO A 46 -24.80 0.47 -4.17
N ILE A 47 -24.36 0.27 -5.43
CA ILE A 47 -23.21 -0.57 -5.81
C ILE A 47 -21.97 -0.29 -4.95
N ARG A 48 -21.70 0.99 -4.67
CA ARG A 48 -20.59 1.47 -3.85
C ARG A 48 -20.64 0.91 -2.42
N GLU A 49 -21.81 0.95 -1.79
CA GLU A 49 -21.99 0.51 -0.41
C GLU A 49 -21.95 -1.02 -0.31
N ALA A 50 -22.56 -1.72 -1.27
CA ALA A 50 -22.45 -3.17 -1.38
C ALA A 50 -20.99 -3.62 -1.56
N LEU A 51 -20.20 -2.89 -2.38
CA LEU A 51 -18.77 -3.13 -2.55
C LEU A 51 -18.00 -2.93 -1.24
N PHE A 52 -18.27 -1.86 -0.50
CA PHE A 52 -17.62 -1.60 0.78
C PHE A 52 -17.99 -2.61 1.87
N ALA A 53 -19.24 -3.03 1.94
CA ALA A 53 -19.66 -4.10 2.85
C ALA A 53 -18.86 -5.39 2.59
N ARG A 54 -18.69 -5.78 1.31
CA ARG A 54 -17.86 -6.93 0.93
C ARG A 54 -16.38 -6.72 1.20
N ALA A 55 -15.85 -5.50 1.02
CA ALA A 55 -14.48 -5.19 1.38
C ALA A 55 -14.25 -5.34 2.90
N VAL A 56 -15.21 -4.92 3.74
CA VAL A 56 -15.16 -5.11 5.19
C VAL A 56 -15.18 -6.60 5.57
N ASP A 57 -16.02 -7.41 4.91
CA ASP A 57 -16.01 -8.87 5.10
C ASP A 57 -14.63 -9.47 4.76
N ALA A 58 -14.00 -8.98 3.69
CA ALA A 58 -12.65 -9.41 3.31
C ALA A 58 -11.56 -8.97 4.31
N ILE A 59 -11.67 -7.79 4.94
CA ILE A 59 -10.75 -7.37 6.03
C ILE A 59 -10.78 -8.39 7.17
N ALA A 60 -11.97 -8.84 7.57
CA ALA A 60 -12.12 -9.84 8.62
C ALA A 60 -11.46 -11.19 8.24
N ALA A 61 -11.66 -11.63 7.00
CA ALA A 61 -11.04 -12.85 6.47
C ALA A 61 -9.50 -12.76 6.41
N ILE A 62 -8.96 -11.62 5.95
CA ILE A 62 -7.51 -11.38 5.89
C ILE A 62 -6.90 -11.41 7.30
N ALA A 63 -7.53 -10.74 8.26
CA ALA A 63 -7.05 -10.75 9.65
C ALA A 63 -7.15 -12.13 10.31
N ALA A 64 -8.19 -12.91 10.00
CA ALA A 64 -8.30 -14.30 10.46
C ALA A 64 -7.11 -15.15 9.98
N ARG A 65 -6.74 -15.03 8.70
CA ARG A 65 -5.57 -15.74 8.13
C ARG A 65 -4.25 -15.26 8.72
N ALA A 66 -4.14 -13.97 9.06
CA ALA A 66 -2.97 -13.42 9.74
C ALA A 66 -2.80 -14.02 11.16
N ARG A 67 -3.89 -14.32 11.87
CA ARG A 67 -3.86 -14.99 13.19
C ARG A 67 -3.45 -16.46 13.09
N THR A 68 -3.93 -17.18 12.09
CA THR A 68 -3.71 -18.63 11.92
C THR A 68 -2.60 -18.92 10.90
N ARG A 69 -1.40 -18.34 11.08
CA ARG A 69 -0.25 -18.57 10.16
C ARG A 69 0.00 -20.06 9.84
N SER A 70 -0.49 -20.97 10.67
CA SER A 70 -0.62 -22.41 10.44
C SER A 70 -2.05 -22.90 10.75
N ASP A 71 -2.99 -22.88 9.81
CA ASP A 71 -3.82 -24.05 9.43
C ASP A 71 -4.85 -23.70 8.33
N ALA A 72 -5.14 -24.67 7.45
CA ALA A 72 -6.18 -24.62 6.43
C ALA A 72 -7.54 -25.01 7.04
N GLY A 73 -8.02 -24.24 8.02
CA GLY A 73 -9.33 -24.42 8.63
C GLY A 73 -10.36 -23.46 8.03
N GLY A 74 -11.10 -23.92 7.02
CA GLY A 74 -12.14 -23.15 6.33
C GLY A 74 -13.25 -22.69 7.27
N SER A 75 -13.32 -21.38 7.51
CA SER A 75 -14.59 -20.75 7.90
C SER A 75 -15.51 -20.79 6.69
N ALA A 76 -16.78 -21.16 6.89
CA ALA A 76 -17.78 -21.12 5.83
C ALA A 76 -17.96 -19.66 5.36
N SER A 77 -17.21 -19.30 4.32
CA SER A 77 -17.23 -17.98 3.70
C SER A 77 -18.58 -17.77 3.02
N THR A 78 -19.39 -16.89 3.60
CA THR A 78 -20.65 -16.45 3.02
C THR A 78 -20.38 -15.18 2.19
N GLY A 79 -20.89 -15.13 0.96
CA GLY A 79 -20.74 -13.91 0.14
C GLY A 79 -20.70 -14.13 -1.36
N GLY A 80 -20.43 -15.34 -1.84
CA GLY A 80 -20.31 -15.62 -3.28
C GLY A 80 -21.52 -15.17 -4.11
N ALA A 81 -22.75 -15.37 -3.62
CA ALA A 81 -23.97 -14.90 -4.27
C ALA A 81 -24.06 -13.36 -4.32
N ALA A 82 -23.66 -12.67 -3.25
CA ALA A 82 -23.66 -11.20 -3.22
C ALA A 82 -22.58 -10.61 -4.15
N VAL A 83 -21.41 -11.25 -4.23
CA VAL A 83 -20.37 -10.89 -5.20
C VAL A 83 -20.85 -11.15 -6.63
N ALA A 84 -21.62 -12.21 -6.86
CA ALA A 84 -22.22 -12.47 -8.18
C ALA A 84 -23.26 -11.41 -8.56
N ALA A 85 -24.12 -10.98 -7.63
CA ALA A 85 -25.08 -9.91 -7.84
C ALA A 85 -24.37 -8.57 -8.14
N LEU A 86 -23.33 -8.25 -7.36
CA LEU A 86 -22.49 -7.07 -7.56
C LEU A 86 -21.78 -7.12 -8.91
N HIS A 87 -21.24 -8.29 -9.29
CA HIS A 87 -20.66 -8.51 -10.61
C HIS A 87 -21.66 -8.23 -11.72
N ASP A 88 -22.89 -8.72 -11.60
CA ASP A 88 -23.93 -8.51 -12.62
C ASP A 88 -24.36 -7.05 -12.73
N ALA A 89 -24.39 -6.32 -11.60
CA ALA A 89 -24.63 -4.88 -11.58
C ALA A 89 -23.48 -4.11 -12.24
N MET A 90 -22.25 -4.39 -11.85
CA MET A 90 -21.06 -3.71 -12.35
C MET A 90 -20.77 -4.03 -13.82
N SER A 91 -21.01 -5.26 -14.27
CA SER A 91 -20.78 -5.68 -15.66
C SER A 91 -21.65 -4.94 -16.67
N ARG A 92 -22.77 -4.35 -16.25
CA ARG A 92 -23.59 -3.46 -17.09
C ARG A 92 -22.91 -2.14 -17.41
N LEU A 93 -21.95 -1.71 -16.57
CA LEU A 93 -21.28 -0.42 -16.68
C LEU A 93 -19.98 -0.52 -17.50
N ARG A 94 -19.15 -1.54 -17.23
CA ARG A 94 -17.96 -1.90 -18.03
C ARG A 94 -17.46 -3.30 -17.68
N ALA A 95 -16.54 -3.83 -18.49
CA ALA A 95 -15.80 -5.06 -18.19
C ALA A 95 -14.52 -4.79 -17.38
N GLY A 96 -13.93 -5.84 -16.81
CA GLY A 96 -12.57 -5.81 -16.24
C GLY A 96 -12.45 -5.20 -14.83
N TRP A 97 -13.56 -5.05 -14.10
CA TRP A 97 -13.58 -4.40 -12.79
C TRP A 97 -12.61 -4.97 -11.77
N GLY A 98 -12.46 -6.30 -11.68
CA GLY A 98 -11.63 -6.92 -10.64
C GLY A 98 -10.16 -6.44 -10.68
N ARG A 99 -9.58 -6.33 -11.87
CA ARG A 99 -8.20 -5.84 -12.06
C ARG A 99 -8.11 -4.31 -11.93
N ALA A 100 -9.06 -3.59 -12.52
CA ALA A 100 -9.06 -2.13 -12.49
C ALA A 100 -9.20 -1.59 -11.06
N LEU A 101 -10.08 -2.20 -10.25
CA LEU A 101 -10.28 -1.86 -8.85
C LEU A 101 -8.96 -1.83 -8.05
N VAL A 102 -8.07 -2.78 -8.34
CA VAL A 102 -6.78 -2.91 -7.64
C VAL A 102 -5.79 -1.85 -8.11
N LYS A 103 -5.69 -1.63 -9.43
CA LYS A 103 -4.84 -0.59 -10.00
C LYS A 103 -5.24 0.80 -9.48
N ASP A 104 -6.53 1.10 -9.55
CA ASP A 104 -7.11 2.38 -9.13
C ASP A 104 -6.87 2.57 -7.62
N SER A 105 -7.15 1.56 -6.79
CA SER A 105 -6.93 1.66 -5.34
C SER A 105 -5.45 1.87 -4.97
N ALA A 106 -4.52 1.19 -5.63
CA ALA A 106 -3.10 1.35 -5.35
C ALA A 106 -2.60 2.75 -5.71
N GLU A 107 -3.06 3.29 -6.84
CA GLU A 107 -2.72 4.64 -7.30
C GLU A 107 -3.30 5.70 -6.35
N LEU A 108 -4.57 5.58 -5.97
CA LEU A 108 -5.26 6.53 -5.12
C LEU A 108 -4.75 6.53 -3.67
N LEU A 109 -4.30 5.40 -3.15
CA LEU A 109 -3.76 5.29 -1.79
C LEU A 109 -2.27 5.70 -1.69
N GLN A 110 -1.54 5.77 -2.81
CA GLN A 110 -0.11 6.10 -2.83
C GLN A 110 0.26 7.41 -2.10
N PRO A 111 -0.54 8.51 -2.17
CA PRO A 111 -0.26 9.75 -1.45
C PRO A 111 -0.39 9.65 0.09
N ILE A 112 -1.04 8.59 0.59
CA ILE A 112 -1.28 8.39 2.03
C ILE A 112 -0.16 7.58 2.69
N ALA A 113 0.56 6.78 1.89
CA ALA A 113 1.63 5.90 2.35
C ALA A 113 2.63 6.60 3.27
N ALA A 114 2.94 5.95 4.40
CA ALA A 114 3.83 6.48 5.43
C ALA A 114 5.29 6.56 4.97
N VAL A 115 5.72 5.62 4.12
CA VAL A 115 7.06 5.62 3.51
C VAL A 115 7.18 6.79 2.55
N ARG A 116 8.19 7.63 2.76
CA ARG A 116 8.41 8.80 1.93
C ARG A 116 8.82 8.38 0.52
N ALA A 117 8.41 9.12 -0.50
CA ALA A 117 8.65 8.73 -1.90
C ALA A 117 10.14 8.59 -2.27
N ASP A 118 11.02 9.30 -1.56
CA ASP A 118 12.49 9.25 -1.67
C ASP A 118 13.13 8.02 -1.01
N GLU A 119 12.42 7.35 -0.11
CA GLU A 119 12.86 6.10 0.55
C GLU A 119 12.38 4.86 -0.22
N ARG A 120 11.63 5.04 -1.32
CA ARG A 120 11.06 3.96 -2.13
C ARG A 120 12.02 3.52 -3.24
N GLY A 121 11.91 2.25 -3.56
CA GLY A 121 12.55 1.63 -4.69
C GLY A 121 13.97 1.15 -4.40
N PHE A 122 14.48 0.40 -5.36
CA PHE A 122 15.86 -0.03 -5.37
C PHE A 122 16.61 0.77 -6.42
N GLU A 123 17.61 1.55 -5.99
CA GLU A 123 18.44 2.35 -6.92
C GLU A 123 17.58 3.30 -7.80
N GLY A 124 16.55 3.92 -7.21
CA GLY A 124 15.64 4.83 -7.90
C GLY A 124 14.61 4.16 -8.82
N MET A 125 14.53 2.82 -8.84
CA MET A 125 13.49 2.07 -9.55
C MET A 125 12.43 1.54 -8.59
N ARG A 126 11.15 1.70 -8.93
CA ARG A 126 10.05 1.14 -8.12
C ARG A 126 10.00 -0.37 -8.23
N LEU A 127 9.83 -1.07 -7.11
CA LEU A 127 9.80 -2.53 -7.09
C LEU A 127 8.42 -3.07 -7.50
N ARG A 128 8.44 -4.14 -8.30
CA ARG A 128 7.26 -4.93 -8.66
C ARG A 128 7.61 -6.39 -8.43
N VAL A 129 6.90 -7.06 -7.53
CA VAL A 129 7.19 -8.45 -7.21
C VAL A 129 6.01 -9.32 -7.63
N LEU A 130 6.34 -10.40 -8.34
CA LEU A 130 5.41 -11.42 -8.82
C LEU A 130 5.95 -12.79 -8.41
N GLU A 131 5.30 -13.40 -7.41
CA GLU A 131 5.71 -14.67 -6.81
C GLU A 131 4.60 -15.74 -6.92
N ASP A 132 4.94 -16.94 -7.41
CA ASP A 132 4.05 -18.10 -7.35
C ASP A 132 4.24 -18.88 -6.03
N ALA A 133 3.20 -18.94 -5.18
CA ALA A 133 3.29 -19.37 -3.78
C ALA A 133 3.61 -20.86 -3.58
N ASP A 134 3.41 -21.70 -4.59
CA ASP A 134 3.60 -23.14 -4.44
C ASP A 134 5.09 -23.52 -4.36
N ASP A 135 5.99 -22.66 -4.85
CA ASP A 135 7.42 -22.95 -5.01
C ASP A 135 8.28 -21.77 -4.50
N GLY A 136 7.98 -21.26 -3.29
CA GLY A 136 8.80 -20.20 -2.68
C GLY A 136 10.29 -20.58 -2.58
N TRP A 137 11.15 -19.58 -2.39
CA TRP A 137 12.64 -19.61 -2.30
C TRP A 137 13.33 -20.71 -1.45
N MET A 138 12.58 -21.61 -0.80
CA MET A 138 13.08 -22.68 0.05
C MET A 138 12.75 -24.10 -0.43
N ALA A 139 11.99 -24.30 -1.51
CA ALA A 139 11.72 -25.64 -2.03
C ALA A 139 12.72 -26.03 -3.14
N ALA A 140 13.92 -26.38 -2.73
CA ALA A 140 14.70 -27.38 -3.46
C ALA A 140 15.18 -28.41 -2.42
N PRO A 141 14.43 -29.50 -2.18
CA PRO A 141 15.06 -30.67 -1.61
C PRO A 141 15.89 -31.31 -2.72
N ASP A 142 17.17 -31.44 -2.41
CA ASP A 142 18.10 -32.47 -2.83
C ASP A 142 17.67 -33.45 -3.94
N ALA A 143 18.56 -33.54 -4.93
CA ALA A 143 18.61 -34.43 -6.08
C ALA A 143 18.26 -35.91 -5.82
N GLY A 144 17.87 -36.61 -6.89
CA GLY A 144 18.12 -38.06 -6.97
C GLY A 144 16.99 -38.95 -7.48
N ASP A 145 16.14 -38.48 -8.38
CA ASP A 145 15.36 -39.36 -9.24
C ASP A 145 14.92 -38.56 -10.47
N GLY A 146 14.63 -39.21 -11.59
CA GLY A 146 13.99 -38.60 -12.77
C GLY A 146 12.54 -38.18 -12.50
N GLY A 147 12.31 -37.52 -11.36
CA GLY A 147 11.04 -37.08 -10.84
C GLY A 147 10.44 -36.04 -11.78
N ARG A 148 9.42 -36.48 -12.52
CA ARG A 148 8.45 -35.61 -13.18
C ARG A 148 8.10 -34.43 -12.27
N PRO A 149 7.90 -33.22 -12.82
CA PRO A 149 7.51 -32.05 -12.03
C PRO A 149 6.30 -32.43 -11.17
N ARG A 150 6.53 -32.57 -9.85
CA ARG A 150 5.64 -33.32 -8.97
C ARG A 150 4.29 -32.64 -8.77
N ASP A 151 4.13 -31.41 -9.26
CA ASP A 151 2.90 -30.63 -9.11
C ASP A 151 2.26 -30.17 -10.42
N ALA A 152 2.82 -30.47 -11.60
CA ALA A 152 2.10 -30.18 -12.86
C ALA A 152 0.86 -31.07 -13.01
N ALA A 153 0.99 -32.36 -12.68
CA ALA A 153 -0.10 -33.33 -12.75
C ALA A 153 -1.10 -33.24 -11.58
N ALA A 154 -0.70 -32.64 -10.44
CA ALA A 154 -1.61 -32.32 -9.34
C ALA A 154 -2.42 -31.04 -9.65
N ARG A 155 -1.78 -30.02 -10.26
CA ARG A 155 -2.43 -28.81 -10.78
C ARG A 155 -3.42 -29.12 -11.91
N GLU A 156 -3.20 -30.17 -12.70
CA GLU A 156 -4.16 -30.68 -13.69
C GLU A 156 -5.38 -31.41 -13.08
N ARG A 157 -5.30 -31.88 -11.83
CA ARG A 157 -6.36 -32.71 -11.19
C ARG A 157 -7.22 -31.98 -10.15
N ALA A 158 -6.85 -30.76 -9.76
CA ALA A 158 -7.69 -29.96 -8.87
C ALA A 158 -9.00 -29.56 -9.59
N PRO A 159 -10.15 -29.54 -8.90
CA PRO A 159 -11.43 -29.15 -9.50
C PRO A 159 -11.36 -27.75 -10.14
N ASP A 160 -12.32 -27.46 -11.01
CA ASP A 160 -12.44 -26.21 -11.76
C ASP A 160 -12.96 -25.08 -10.84
N THR A 161 -12.17 -24.72 -9.83
CA THR A 161 -12.45 -23.66 -8.87
C THR A 161 -11.99 -22.31 -9.44
N GLY A 162 -12.76 -21.76 -10.39
CA GLY A 162 -12.69 -20.35 -10.81
C GLY A 162 -11.37 -19.85 -11.42
N ALA A 163 -11.30 -18.56 -11.72
CA ALA A 163 -10.07 -17.92 -12.20
C ALA A 163 -9.09 -17.74 -11.04
N ARG A 164 -7.91 -18.35 -11.14
CA ARG A 164 -6.78 -18.07 -10.24
C ARG A 164 -6.21 -16.70 -10.61
N VAL A 165 -5.86 -15.87 -9.63
CA VAL A 165 -5.11 -14.62 -9.90
C VAL A 165 -3.75 -14.64 -9.22
N LEU A 166 -2.79 -13.96 -9.84
CA LEU A 166 -1.49 -13.69 -9.24
C LEU A 166 -1.38 -12.19 -8.91
N PRO A 167 -1.28 -11.82 -7.62
CA PRO A 167 -1.07 -10.44 -7.23
C PRO A 167 0.35 -10.01 -7.57
N VAL A 168 0.45 -8.86 -8.24
CA VAL A 168 1.68 -8.07 -8.32
C VAL A 168 1.64 -7.07 -7.18
N TYR A 169 2.68 -7.01 -6.37
CA TYR A 169 2.74 -6.09 -5.24
C TYR A 169 3.99 -5.21 -5.26
N ASP A 170 3.86 -4.05 -4.65
CA ASP A 170 4.96 -3.14 -4.36
C ASP A 170 5.31 -3.31 -2.86
N PRO A 171 6.45 -3.93 -2.54
CA PRO A 171 6.84 -4.21 -1.16
C PRO A 171 7.15 -2.94 -0.37
N ASP A 172 7.53 -1.84 -1.01
CA ASP A 172 7.83 -0.57 -0.32
C ASP A 172 6.54 0.15 0.09
N LEU A 173 5.46 -0.02 -0.71
CA LEU A 173 4.14 0.48 -0.37
C LEU A 173 3.35 -0.50 0.50
N GLY A 174 3.72 -1.78 0.52
CA GLY A 174 2.91 -2.85 1.11
C GLY A 174 1.56 -3.02 0.42
N LEU A 175 1.44 -2.67 -0.87
CA LEU A 175 0.18 -2.69 -1.63
C LEU A 175 0.24 -3.68 -2.80
N ILE A 176 -0.91 -4.26 -3.12
CA ILE A 176 -1.13 -4.98 -4.37
C ILE A 176 -1.42 -3.94 -5.45
N VAL A 177 -0.59 -3.89 -6.48
CA VAL A 177 -0.66 -2.90 -7.57
C VAL A 177 -1.34 -3.45 -8.83
N ASP A 178 -1.41 -4.77 -8.97
CA ASP A 178 -2.16 -5.41 -10.05
C ASP A 178 -2.59 -6.84 -9.69
N LEU A 179 -3.60 -7.36 -10.40
CA LEU A 179 -3.99 -8.77 -10.39
C LEU A 179 -3.91 -9.34 -11.80
N LEU A 180 -3.00 -10.28 -12.00
CA LEU A 180 -2.84 -10.97 -13.28
C LEU A 180 -3.72 -12.23 -13.29
N PRO A 181 -4.68 -12.35 -14.22
CA PRO A 181 -5.50 -13.56 -14.34
C PRO A 181 -4.64 -14.73 -14.83
N VAL A 182 -4.81 -15.88 -14.20
CA VAL A 182 -4.15 -17.14 -14.55
C VAL A 182 -5.22 -18.16 -14.90
N GLU A 183 -5.35 -18.44 -16.19
CA GLU A 183 -6.21 -19.51 -16.69
C GLU A 183 -5.36 -20.73 -17.06
N ARG A 184 -5.92 -21.94 -16.89
CA ARG A 184 -5.20 -23.19 -17.16
C ARG A 184 -5.03 -23.42 -18.68
N GLY A 185 -3.82 -23.74 -19.16
CA GLY A 185 -3.58 -24.18 -20.54
C GLY A 185 -2.52 -23.37 -21.31
N ARG A 186 -1.96 -23.94 -22.39
CA ARG A 186 -0.86 -23.33 -23.17
C ARG A 186 -1.23 -22.03 -23.90
N GLN A 187 -2.47 -21.88 -24.36
CA GLN A 187 -2.96 -20.60 -24.92
C GLN A 187 -3.03 -19.50 -23.85
N ASN A 188 -3.19 -19.91 -22.59
CA ASN A 188 -3.39 -19.02 -21.45
C ASN A 188 -2.07 -18.54 -20.84
N ALA A 189 -0.96 -19.27 -21.04
CA ALA A 189 0.38 -18.78 -20.73
C ALA A 189 0.76 -17.53 -21.56
N ARG A 190 0.36 -17.47 -22.84
CA ARG A 190 0.59 -16.29 -23.68
C ARG A 190 -0.27 -15.11 -23.26
N ALA A 191 -1.54 -15.35 -22.91
CA ALA A 191 -2.43 -14.32 -22.39
C ALA A 191 -1.92 -13.73 -21.06
N PHE A 192 -1.42 -14.59 -20.17
CA PHE A 192 -0.77 -14.16 -18.93
C PHE A 192 0.46 -13.29 -19.19
N VAL A 193 1.37 -13.74 -20.08
CA VAL A 193 2.57 -12.97 -20.43
C VAL A 193 2.19 -11.63 -21.08
N ALA A 194 1.22 -11.62 -21.99
CA ALA A 194 0.72 -10.36 -22.58
C ALA A 194 0.18 -9.42 -21.49
N ALA A 195 -0.66 -9.93 -20.59
CA ALA A 195 -1.23 -9.16 -19.49
C ALA A 195 -0.16 -8.63 -18.52
N LEU A 196 0.92 -9.39 -18.30
CA LEU A 196 2.10 -8.97 -17.53
C LEU A 196 2.85 -7.85 -18.25
N LEU A 197 3.19 -8.03 -19.53
CA LEU A 197 3.98 -7.06 -20.28
C LEU A 197 3.27 -5.71 -20.44
N GLU A 198 1.94 -5.71 -20.55
CA GLU A 198 1.11 -4.50 -20.55
C GLU A 198 1.21 -3.66 -19.26
N THR A 199 1.67 -4.25 -18.15
CA THR A 199 1.76 -3.55 -16.86
C THR A 199 3.08 -2.88 -16.61
N VAL A 200 4.12 -3.29 -17.33
CA VAL A 200 5.48 -2.86 -17.07
C VAL A 200 5.59 -1.38 -17.43
N ARG A 201 5.84 -0.54 -16.42
CA ARG A 201 6.05 0.90 -16.64
C ARG A 201 7.53 1.25 -16.62
N PRO A 202 7.94 2.34 -17.30
CA PRO A 202 9.30 2.85 -17.18
C PRO A 202 9.71 3.17 -15.73
N GLY A 203 10.95 2.85 -15.38
CA GLY A 203 11.52 3.09 -14.05
C GLY A 203 11.09 2.08 -12.99
N GLU A 204 10.64 0.89 -13.41
CA GLU A 204 10.29 -0.22 -12.51
C GLU A 204 11.30 -1.36 -12.60
N LEU A 205 11.59 -1.99 -11.47
CA LEU A 205 12.34 -3.23 -11.36
C LEU A 205 11.39 -4.36 -10.99
N TRP A 206 11.24 -5.31 -11.90
CA TRP A 206 10.40 -6.47 -11.73
C TRP A 206 11.20 -7.66 -11.22
N ILE A 207 10.73 -8.27 -10.13
CA ILE A 207 11.25 -9.51 -9.58
C ILE A 207 10.19 -10.57 -9.83
N VAL A 208 10.49 -11.50 -10.73
CA VAL A 208 9.57 -12.54 -11.18
C VAL A 208 10.11 -13.90 -10.76
N ASP A 209 9.35 -14.55 -9.88
CA ASP A 209 9.70 -15.83 -9.28
C ASP A 209 8.51 -16.79 -9.36
N GLY A 210 8.54 -17.67 -10.37
CA GLY A 210 7.54 -18.71 -10.55
C GLY A 210 7.75 -19.50 -11.83
N GLY A 211 6.98 -20.59 -11.99
CA GLY A 211 7.02 -21.50 -13.15
C GLY A 211 6.45 -20.93 -14.45
N PHE A 212 6.78 -19.67 -14.78
CA PHE A 212 6.30 -18.98 -15.99
C PHE A 212 7.16 -19.31 -17.22
N ASP A 213 6.62 -19.05 -18.41
CA ASP A 213 7.37 -19.19 -19.66
C ASP A 213 8.42 -18.06 -19.78
N ALA A 214 9.65 -18.37 -19.37
CA ALA A 214 10.75 -17.42 -19.34
C ALA A 214 11.09 -16.87 -20.74
N ASP A 215 11.03 -17.70 -21.77
CA ASP A 215 11.33 -17.29 -23.15
C ASP A 215 10.27 -16.29 -23.67
N ALA A 216 8.99 -16.52 -23.34
CA ALA A 216 7.91 -15.61 -23.67
C ALA A 216 8.04 -14.26 -22.94
N ILE A 217 8.38 -14.28 -21.64
CA ILE A 217 8.60 -13.03 -20.87
C ILE A 217 9.79 -12.25 -21.45
N LEU A 218 10.93 -12.90 -21.67
CA LEU A 218 12.15 -12.24 -22.14
C LEU A 218 12.06 -11.69 -23.55
N SER A 219 11.31 -12.34 -24.43
CA SER A 219 11.12 -11.89 -25.81
C SER A 219 10.22 -10.67 -25.92
N GLY A 220 9.23 -10.53 -25.04
CA GLY A 220 8.34 -9.38 -25.02
C GLY A 220 8.72 -8.26 -24.04
N TRP A 221 9.78 -8.44 -23.23
CA TRP A 221 10.14 -7.51 -22.18
C TRP A 221 10.49 -6.11 -22.72
N PRO A 222 9.89 -5.01 -22.20
CA PRO A 222 10.18 -3.65 -22.67
C PRO A 222 11.49 -3.11 -22.07
N ARG A 223 12.64 -3.62 -22.57
CA ARG A 223 14.01 -3.35 -22.08
C ARG A 223 14.43 -1.88 -22.06
N ARG A 224 13.72 -1.00 -22.76
CA ARG A 224 13.99 0.47 -22.79
C ARG A 224 13.28 1.23 -21.67
N GLY A 225 12.53 0.55 -20.80
CA GLY A 225 11.77 1.19 -19.71
C GLY A 225 11.72 0.38 -18.42
N GLY A 226 11.50 -0.93 -18.48
CA GLY A 226 11.43 -1.79 -17.30
C GLY A 226 12.68 -2.64 -17.15
N ALA A 227 13.15 -2.83 -15.92
CA ALA A 227 14.21 -3.77 -15.57
C ALA A 227 13.63 -5.07 -15.00
N LEU A 228 14.33 -6.20 -15.20
CA LEU A 228 13.87 -7.53 -14.83
C LEU A 228 14.93 -8.33 -14.08
N ILE A 229 14.49 -9.03 -13.04
CA ILE A 229 15.16 -10.19 -12.45
C ILE A 229 14.16 -11.34 -12.52
N LEU A 230 14.44 -12.30 -13.39
CA LEU A 230 13.59 -13.47 -13.62
C LEU A 230 14.30 -14.73 -13.16
N ARG A 231 13.68 -15.52 -12.29
CA ARG A 231 14.21 -16.83 -11.92
C ARG A 231 13.76 -17.91 -12.89
N GLU A 232 14.71 -18.67 -13.42
CA GLU A 232 14.40 -19.85 -14.24
C GLU A 232 13.94 -21.01 -13.35
N HIS A 233 12.80 -21.61 -13.71
CA HIS A 233 12.25 -22.78 -13.04
C HIS A 233 12.18 -23.97 -13.99
N GLY A 234 12.86 -25.06 -13.64
CA GLY A 234 12.83 -26.31 -14.39
C GLY A 234 13.55 -26.22 -15.75
N ARG A 235 12.88 -25.71 -16.78
CA ARG A 235 13.42 -25.63 -18.14
C ARG A 235 14.27 -24.36 -18.31
N ALA A 236 15.53 -24.54 -18.68
CA ALA A 236 16.41 -23.44 -19.04
C ALA A 236 15.88 -22.68 -20.26
N SER A 237 16.00 -21.34 -20.23
CA SER A 237 15.65 -20.48 -21.36
C SER A 237 16.48 -20.83 -22.59
N GLY A 238 15.91 -20.55 -23.77
CA GLY A 238 16.58 -20.64 -25.05
C GLY A 238 17.70 -19.61 -25.27
N CYS A 239 18.14 -18.88 -24.23
CA CYS A 239 19.22 -17.90 -24.37
C CYS A 239 20.54 -18.59 -24.72
N ARG A 240 21.20 -18.13 -25.79
CA ARG A 240 22.54 -18.60 -26.18
C ARG A 240 23.63 -17.88 -25.36
N PRO A 241 24.68 -18.57 -24.92
CA PRO A 241 25.83 -17.93 -24.30
C PRO A 241 26.60 -17.09 -25.33
N LEU A 242 27.00 -15.89 -24.94
CA LEU A 242 27.84 -14.98 -25.74
C LEU A 242 29.31 -14.98 -25.30
N GLY A 243 29.61 -15.56 -24.15
CA GLY A 243 30.95 -15.57 -23.57
C GLY A 243 31.13 -16.65 -22.51
N ALA A 244 32.31 -16.70 -21.90
CA ALA A 244 32.59 -17.62 -20.81
C ALA A 244 31.93 -17.17 -19.50
N TRP A 245 31.71 -18.13 -18.60
CA TRP A 245 31.35 -17.85 -17.21
C TRP A 245 32.45 -17.06 -16.50
N ARG A 246 32.03 -16.14 -15.64
CA ARG A 246 32.90 -15.37 -14.75
C ARG A 246 32.44 -15.57 -13.32
N GLU A 247 33.37 -15.83 -12.41
CA GLU A 247 33.07 -15.83 -10.98
C GLU A 247 32.89 -14.39 -10.50
N ALA A 248 31.74 -14.10 -9.88
CA ALA A 248 31.40 -12.76 -9.40
C ALA A 248 31.60 -12.62 -7.88
N GLY A 249 31.62 -13.73 -7.13
CA GLY A 249 31.90 -13.74 -5.69
C GLY A 249 31.05 -14.75 -4.92
N ALA A 250 31.01 -14.62 -3.60
CA ALA A 250 30.22 -15.50 -2.73
C ALA A 250 28.93 -14.82 -2.23
N CYS A 251 27.86 -15.59 -2.09
CA CYS A 251 26.59 -15.17 -1.50
C CYS A 251 26.07 -16.22 -0.51
N GLY A 252 26.26 -15.99 0.79
CA GLY A 252 25.92 -16.96 1.83
C GLY A 252 26.73 -18.25 1.69
N ASP A 253 26.04 -19.36 1.45
CA ASP A 253 26.55 -20.73 1.32
C ASP A 253 26.87 -21.16 -0.13
N GLY A 254 26.84 -20.22 -1.08
CA GLY A 254 27.11 -20.53 -2.50
C GLY A 254 27.96 -19.49 -3.21
N LEU A 255 28.53 -19.91 -4.34
CA LEU A 255 29.30 -19.05 -5.25
C LEU A 255 28.40 -18.54 -6.37
N VAL A 256 28.62 -17.31 -6.77
CA VAL A 256 27.87 -16.61 -7.81
C VAL A 256 28.74 -16.53 -9.07
N TYR A 257 28.16 -16.99 -10.17
CA TYR A 257 28.76 -16.93 -11.49
C TYR A 257 27.85 -16.13 -12.41
N GLU A 258 28.42 -15.37 -13.34
CA GLU A 258 27.67 -14.66 -14.36
C GLU A 258 28.20 -14.96 -15.77
N GLN A 259 27.30 -14.92 -16.75
CA GLN A 259 27.60 -15.12 -18.15
C GLN A 259 26.71 -14.20 -19.01
N PRO A 260 27.26 -13.50 -20.02
CA PRO A 260 26.44 -12.77 -20.98
C PRO A 260 25.72 -13.75 -21.91
N VAL A 261 24.43 -13.52 -22.14
CA VAL A 261 23.57 -14.35 -22.99
C VAL A 261 22.71 -13.49 -23.93
N ALA A 262 22.25 -14.06 -25.05
CA ALA A 262 21.31 -13.41 -25.96
C ALA A 262 20.12 -14.31 -26.26
N MET A 263 18.96 -13.70 -26.51
CA MET A 263 17.81 -14.41 -27.06
C MET A 263 18.09 -14.84 -28.52
N ALA A 264 17.40 -15.89 -28.96
CA ALA A 264 17.44 -16.30 -30.37
C ALA A 264 16.88 -15.17 -31.26
N GLY A 265 17.63 -14.75 -32.28
CA GLY A 265 17.26 -13.65 -33.19
C GLY A 265 17.73 -12.25 -32.74
N ASP A 266 18.35 -12.11 -31.58
CA ASP A 266 18.89 -10.85 -31.07
C ASP A 266 20.38 -10.73 -31.45
N ASP A 267 20.69 -10.09 -32.57
CA ASP A 267 22.08 -9.93 -33.08
C ASP A 267 22.79 -8.70 -32.53
N ASP A 268 22.10 -7.84 -31.77
CA ASP A 268 22.65 -6.59 -31.27
C ASP A 268 23.24 -6.75 -29.85
N ALA A 269 24.47 -6.25 -29.64
CA ALA A 269 25.14 -6.29 -28.34
C ALA A 269 24.41 -5.44 -27.29
N ALA A 270 23.61 -4.46 -27.73
CA ALA A 270 22.74 -3.65 -26.88
C ALA A 270 21.56 -4.42 -26.27
N GLY A 271 21.25 -5.62 -26.79
CA GLY A 271 20.21 -6.52 -26.28
C GLY A 271 20.73 -7.64 -25.37
N ALA A 272 22.02 -7.66 -25.03
CA ALA A 272 22.60 -8.73 -24.21
C ALA A 272 21.98 -8.77 -22.81
N LEU A 273 21.49 -9.95 -22.42
CA LEU A 273 21.05 -10.28 -21.07
C LEU A 273 22.21 -10.85 -20.26
N ARG A 274 22.06 -10.89 -18.94
CA ARG A 274 22.96 -11.59 -18.04
C ARG A 274 22.25 -12.82 -17.50
N ARG A 275 22.92 -13.97 -17.61
CA ARG A 275 22.57 -15.17 -16.85
C ARG A 275 23.45 -15.23 -15.61
N ILE A 276 22.83 -15.31 -14.44
CA ILE A 276 23.52 -15.40 -13.15
C ILE A 276 23.15 -16.73 -12.50
N GLU A 277 24.16 -17.51 -12.13
CA GLU A 277 23.99 -18.77 -11.41
C GLU A 277 24.52 -18.65 -9.99
N TRP A 278 23.65 -18.92 -9.03
CA TRP A 278 24.05 -19.12 -7.64
C TRP A 278 24.12 -20.62 -7.35
N ARG A 279 25.36 -21.11 -7.22
CA ARG A 279 25.69 -22.52 -7.03
C ARG A 279 26.00 -22.76 -5.55
N ARG A 280 25.10 -23.46 -4.86
CA ARG A 280 25.28 -23.83 -3.44
C ARG A 280 26.09 -25.11 -3.33
N ALA A 281 27.00 -25.14 -2.37
CA ALA A 281 27.75 -26.35 -2.03
C ALA A 281 27.23 -26.92 -0.70
N ARG A 282 27.11 -28.24 -0.60
CA ARG A 282 26.93 -28.95 0.65
C ARG A 282 28.25 -28.93 1.44
N ALA A 283 28.17 -29.30 2.72
CA ALA A 283 29.34 -29.34 3.62
C ALA A 283 30.44 -30.31 3.16
N ASP A 284 30.12 -31.28 2.30
CA ASP A 284 31.03 -32.24 1.68
C ASP A 284 31.64 -31.75 0.35
N GLY A 285 31.28 -30.54 -0.10
CA GLY A 285 31.72 -29.96 -1.38
C GLY A 285 30.87 -30.35 -2.59
N GLU A 286 29.82 -31.19 -2.44
CA GLU A 286 28.90 -31.51 -3.53
C GLU A 286 27.95 -30.35 -3.83
N LEU A 287 27.51 -30.21 -5.08
CA LEU A 287 26.55 -29.17 -5.48
C LEU A 287 25.17 -29.47 -4.87
N ALA A 288 24.76 -28.69 -3.88
CA ALA A 288 23.46 -28.80 -3.21
C ALA A 288 22.30 -28.36 -4.12
N GLY A 289 22.57 -27.40 -5.00
CA GLY A 289 21.59 -26.91 -5.96
C GLY A 289 22.05 -25.62 -6.65
N THR A 290 21.46 -25.35 -7.81
CA THR A 290 21.74 -24.13 -8.58
C THR A 290 20.45 -23.35 -8.75
N THR A 291 20.53 -22.03 -8.52
CA THR A 291 19.46 -21.08 -8.88
C THR A 291 19.96 -20.26 -10.06
N THR A 292 19.22 -20.28 -11.16
CA THR A 292 19.56 -19.49 -12.35
C THR A 292 18.63 -18.30 -12.46
N LEU A 293 19.21 -17.13 -12.68
CA LEU A 293 18.53 -15.85 -12.84
C LEU A 293 18.87 -15.27 -14.22
N LEU A 294 17.90 -14.62 -14.84
CA LEU A 294 18.05 -13.85 -16.07
C LEU A 294 17.71 -12.38 -15.78
N THR A 295 18.53 -11.47 -16.28
CA THR A 295 18.36 -10.04 -16.02
C THR A 295 18.90 -9.18 -17.15
N ASP A 296 18.25 -8.03 -17.36
CA ASP A 296 18.71 -6.95 -18.25
C ASP A 296 19.43 -5.81 -17.48
N LEU A 297 19.67 -5.99 -16.18
CA LEU A 297 20.35 -5.01 -15.35
C LEU A 297 21.83 -4.86 -15.75
N SER A 298 22.24 -3.62 -15.97
CA SER A 298 23.62 -3.30 -16.36
C SER A 298 24.63 -3.72 -15.28
N PRO A 299 25.73 -4.42 -15.65
CA PRO A 299 26.77 -4.81 -14.70
C PRO A 299 27.55 -3.61 -14.16
N ALA A 300 27.51 -2.45 -14.83
CA ALA A 300 28.16 -1.24 -14.35
C ALA A 300 27.49 -0.64 -13.12
N ARG A 301 26.20 -0.94 -12.91
CA ARG A 301 25.39 -0.41 -11.81
C ARG A 301 24.97 -1.49 -10.80
N PHE A 302 24.79 -2.73 -11.26
CA PHE A 302 24.25 -3.81 -10.45
C PHE A 302 25.16 -5.03 -10.49
N ASP A 303 25.81 -5.31 -9.37
CA ASP A 303 26.64 -6.48 -9.21
C ASP A 303 25.80 -7.78 -9.16
N ALA A 304 26.35 -8.89 -9.64
CA ALA A 304 25.68 -10.18 -9.66
C ALA A 304 25.35 -10.69 -8.25
N VAL A 305 26.20 -10.44 -7.25
CA VAL A 305 25.92 -10.83 -5.86
C VAL A 305 24.71 -10.05 -5.31
N GLN A 306 24.60 -8.76 -5.62
CA GLN A 306 23.43 -7.95 -5.24
C GLN A 306 22.13 -8.48 -5.86
N ILE A 307 22.16 -8.89 -7.13
CA ILE A 307 21.00 -9.46 -7.83
C ILE A 307 20.58 -10.79 -7.20
N VAL A 308 21.54 -11.65 -6.83
CA VAL A 308 21.27 -12.88 -6.07
C VAL A 308 20.67 -12.56 -4.70
N GLN A 309 21.17 -11.54 -4.00
CA GLN A 309 20.61 -11.13 -2.70
C GLN A 309 19.18 -10.61 -2.81
N LEU A 310 18.86 -9.81 -3.83
CA LEU A 310 17.51 -9.29 -4.07
C LEU A 310 16.53 -10.39 -4.40
N SER A 311 16.93 -11.30 -5.28
CA SER A 311 16.08 -12.42 -5.66
C SER A 311 15.81 -13.31 -4.43
N ARG A 312 16.82 -13.60 -3.60
CA ARG A 312 16.69 -14.41 -2.37
C ARG A 312 15.77 -13.87 -1.28
N ARG A 313 15.39 -12.58 -1.33
CA ARG A 313 14.52 -12.01 -0.30
C ARG A 313 13.15 -12.65 -0.40
N ARG A 314 12.58 -12.99 0.76
CA ARG A 314 11.16 -13.32 0.87
C ARG A 314 10.36 -12.03 0.85
N TRP A 315 10.05 -11.53 -0.34
CA TRP A 315 9.37 -10.24 -0.47
C TRP A 315 7.99 -10.23 0.18
N ARG A 316 7.33 -11.40 0.25
CA ARG A 316 6.11 -11.61 1.04
C ARG A 316 6.25 -11.28 2.52
N ASP A 317 7.43 -11.47 3.12
CA ASP A 317 7.64 -11.18 4.54
C ASP A 317 7.76 -9.67 4.80
N ALA A 318 7.99 -8.85 3.76
CA ALA A 318 7.97 -7.40 3.84
C ALA A 318 6.53 -6.83 3.85
N LEU A 319 5.53 -7.64 3.50
CA LEU A 319 4.14 -7.22 3.48
C LEU A 319 3.52 -7.28 4.88
N PRO A 320 2.67 -6.30 5.25
CA PRO A 320 2.05 -6.26 6.58
C PRO A 320 0.92 -7.28 6.75
N LEU A 321 0.41 -7.84 5.65
CA LEU A 321 -0.76 -8.72 5.60
C LEU A 321 -0.53 -9.90 4.64
N PRO A 322 -1.15 -11.08 4.90
CA PRO A 322 -1.05 -12.24 4.03
C PRO A 322 -1.77 -12.04 2.69
N LEU A 323 -1.19 -12.57 1.60
CA LEU A 323 -1.74 -12.47 0.24
C LEU A 323 -2.67 -13.63 -0.12
N GLU A 324 -2.62 -14.73 0.63
CA GLU A 324 -3.39 -15.96 0.36
C GLU A 324 -4.89 -15.71 0.21
N PRO A 325 -5.55 -14.86 1.04
CA PRO A 325 -6.97 -14.56 0.88
C PRO A 325 -7.33 -13.93 -0.49
N VAL A 326 -6.38 -13.26 -1.15
CA VAL A 326 -6.63 -12.56 -2.40
C VAL A 326 -6.59 -13.50 -3.62
N ARG A 327 -5.71 -14.51 -3.61
CA ARG A 327 -5.35 -15.32 -4.80
C ARG A 327 -6.51 -16.11 -5.41
N GLU A 328 -7.47 -16.50 -4.59
CA GLU A 328 -8.60 -17.35 -4.99
C GLU A 328 -9.96 -16.69 -4.68
N GLY A 329 -9.96 -15.42 -4.24
CA GLY A 329 -11.17 -14.80 -3.71
C GLY A 329 -11.68 -15.52 -2.46
N ALA A 330 -10.78 -16.11 -1.67
CA ALA A 330 -11.09 -16.96 -0.53
C ALA A 330 -12.07 -16.35 0.50
N PRO A 331 -12.09 -15.02 0.77
CA PRO A 331 -13.11 -14.42 1.61
C PRO A 331 -14.55 -14.67 1.16
N PHE A 332 -14.76 -14.96 -0.12
CA PHE A 332 -16.08 -15.02 -0.75
C PHE A 332 -16.50 -16.42 -1.22
N GLY A 333 -15.68 -17.45 -0.96
CA GLY A 333 -16.03 -18.86 -1.16
C GLY A 333 -16.53 -19.20 -2.55
N ASP A 334 -17.72 -19.80 -2.62
CA ASP A 334 -18.43 -20.32 -3.81
C ASP A 334 -18.89 -19.22 -4.80
N ALA A 335 -18.15 -18.13 -4.94
CA ALA A 335 -18.41 -17.16 -5.99
C ALA A 335 -18.36 -17.87 -7.36
N PRO A 336 -19.38 -17.70 -8.22
CA PRO A 336 -19.40 -18.37 -9.52
C PRO A 336 -18.21 -17.91 -10.38
N ALA A 337 -17.72 -18.76 -11.27
CA ALA A 337 -16.52 -18.49 -12.07
C ALA A 337 -16.53 -17.10 -12.75
N ARG A 338 -17.69 -16.65 -13.25
CA ARG A 338 -17.88 -15.31 -13.85
C ARG A 338 -17.51 -14.17 -12.90
N ALA A 339 -17.77 -14.30 -11.60
CA ALA A 339 -17.55 -13.29 -10.59
C ALA A 339 -16.23 -13.47 -9.81
N SER A 340 -15.48 -14.54 -10.08
CA SER A 340 -14.24 -14.89 -9.34
C SER A 340 -13.17 -13.79 -9.43
N LEU A 341 -12.96 -13.19 -10.60
CA LEU A 341 -12.02 -12.09 -10.76
C LEU A 341 -12.45 -10.84 -9.98
N LEU A 342 -13.76 -10.57 -9.91
CA LEU A 342 -14.27 -9.49 -9.05
C LEU A 342 -14.07 -9.82 -7.57
N ALA A 343 -14.34 -11.06 -7.15
CA ALA A 343 -14.10 -11.51 -5.77
C ALA A 343 -12.64 -11.28 -5.35
N CYS A 344 -11.68 -11.65 -6.21
CA CYS A 344 -10.26 -11.38 -5.99
C CYS A 344 -9.96 -9.87 -5.95
N GLY A 345 -10.56 -9.09 -6.84
CA GLY A 345 -10.44 -7.63 -6.87
C GLY A 345 -10.92 -6.97 -5.58
N ILE A 346 -12.08 -7.38 -5.05
CA ILE A 346 -12.62 -6.87 -3.78
C ILE A 346 -11.69 -7.25 -2.62
N ALA A 347 -11.19 -8.48 -2.61
CA ALA A 347 -10.22 -8.92 -1.59
C ALA A 347 -8.92 -8.11 -1.65
N ALA A 348 -8.45 -7.76 -2.85
CA ALA A 348 -7.27 -6.92 -3.03
C ALA A 348 -7.52 -5.44 -2.67
N LEU A 349 -8.70 -4.89 -2.96
CA LEU A 349 -9.12 -3.56 -2.49
C LEU A 349 -9.09 -3.51 -0.96
N ALA A 350 -9.71 -4.51 -0.32
CA ALA A 350 -9.71 -4.65 1.13
C ALA A 350 -8.30 -4.79 1.70
N TYR A 351 -7.44 -5.59 1.04
CA TYR A 351 -6.04 -5.72 1.38
C TYR A 351 -5.31 -4.38 1.35
N ASN A 352 -5.47 -3.60 0.28
CA ASN A 352 -4.79 -2.31 0.11
C ASN A 352 -5.22 -1.30 1.18
N ALA A 353 -6.53 -1.14 1.40
CA ALA A 353 -7.05 -0.27 2.43
C ALA A 353 -6.57 -0.69 3.83
N PHE A 354 -6.58 -1.99 4.11
CA PHE A 354 -6.19 -2.53 5.41
C PHE A 354 -4.67 -2.45 5.66
N SER A 355 -3.87 -2.71 4.63
CA SER A 355 -2.42 -2.54 4.67
C SER A 355 -2.07 -1.08 4.96
N MET A 356 -2.72 -0.14 4.27
CA MET A 356 -2.52 1.29 4.48
C MET A 356 -2.87 1.72 5.90
N MET A 357 -4.01 1.27 6.45
CA MET A 357 -4.38 1.54 7.84
C MET A 357 -3.35 0.99 8.82
N THR A 358 -2.88 -0.25 8.62
CA THR A 358 -1.88 -0.90 9.49
C THR A 358 -0.59 -0.09 9.52
N GLN A 359 -0.13 0.38 8.36
CA GLN A 359 1.07 1.21 8.24
C GLN A 359 0.89 2.60 8.87
N VAL A 360 -0.23 3.27 8.59
CA VAL A 360 -0.52 4.61 9.16
C VAL A 360 -0.61 4.56 10.68
N ILE A 361 -1.27 3.55 11.25
CA ILE A 361 -1.36 3.38 12.71
C ILE A 361 0.00 2.99 13.31
N GLY A 362 0.72 2.06 12.67
CA GLY A 362 2.06 1.68 13.10
C GLY A 362 3.02 2.86 13.17
N ALA A 363 3.02 3.70 12.13
CA ALA A 363 3.86 4.90 12.06
C ALA A 363 3.42 6.00 13.05
N ALA A 364 2.11 6.23 13.21
CA ALA A 364 1.60 7.28 14.11
C ALA A 364 1.85 6.97 15.60
N LEU A 365 1.92 5.69 15.97
CA LEU A 365 2.06 5.24 17.36
C LEU A 365 3.46 4.74 17.73
N ASP A 366 4.40 4.73 16.77
CA ASP A 366 5.76 4.18 16.91
C ASP A 366 5.75 2.79 17.58
N LEU A 367 4.97 1.87 17.01
CA LEU A 367 4.71 0.58 17.63
C LEU A 367 5.96 -0.32 17.61
N ASP A 368 6.29 -0.88 18.78
CA ASP A 368 7.20 -2.02 18.85
C ASP A 368 6.68 -3.22 18.01
N ALA A 369 7.59 -4.10 17.61
CA ALA A 369 7.28 -5.24 16.75
C ALA A 369 6.14 -6.13 17.30
N ARG A 370 6.00 -6.26 18.63
CA ARG A 370 4.96 -7.08 19.25
C ARG A 370 3.57 -6.47 19.12
N ASN A 371 3.45 -5.15 19.27
CA ASN A 371 2.18 -4.46 19.08
C ASN A 371 1.84 -4.34 17.60
N ALA A 372 2.84 -4.16 16.73
CA ALA A 372 2.66 -4.16 15.28
C ALA A 372 2.10 -5.51 14.78
N GLU A 373 2.58 -6.65 15.32
CA GLU A 373 2.07 -7.97 14.95
C GLU A 373 0.59 -8.19 15.33
N ARG A 374 0.13 -7.56 16.43
CA ARG A 374 -1.26 -7.67 16.90
C ARG A 374 -2.22 -6.68 16.26
N LEU A 375 -1.66 -5.64 15.63
CA LEU A 375 -2.42 -4.52 15.09
C LEU A 375 -3.46 -4.95 14.03
N PRO A 376 -3.15 -5.81 13.04
CA PRO A 376 -4.15 -6.26 12.08
C PRO A 376 -5.39 -6.88 12.73
N ALA A 377 -5.19 -7.80 13.69
CA ALA A 377 -6.30 -8.43 14.40
C ALA A 377 -7.14 -7.39 15.18
N HIS A 378 -6.49 -6.45 15.85
CA HIS A 378 -7.18 -5.40 16.59
C HIS A 378 -8.04 -4.50 15.69
N ILE A 379 -7.50 -4.07 14.54
CA ILE A 379 -8.23 -3.28 13.54
C ILE A 379 -9.45 -4.06 13.06
N ALA A 380 -9.26 -5.31 12.62
CA ALA A 380 -10.35 -6.10 12.05
C ALA A 380 -11.46 -6.40 13.05
N ASP A 381 -11.12 -6.68 14.32
CA ASP A 381 -12.12 -6.95 15.36
C ASP A 381 -12.99 -5.71 15.63
N GLY A 382 -12.40 -4.52 15.72
CA GLY A 382 -13.17 -3.29 15.95
C GLY A 382 -13.91 -2.77 14.72
N VAL A 383 -13.41 -3.03 13.50
CA VAL A 383 -14.15 -2.77 12.26
C VAL A 383 -15.36 -3.68 12.15
N THR A 384 -15.18 -4.99 12.31
CA THR A 384 -16.27 -5.99 12.20
C THR A 384 -17.35 -5.74 13.25
N ALA A 385 -16.97 -5.36 14.47
CA ALA A 385 -17.91 -5.09 15.54
C ALA A 385 -18.75 -3.81 15.35
N VAL A 386 -18.25 -2.81 14.62
CA VAL A 386 -18.82 -1.45 14.64
C VAL A 386 -19.27 -0.94 13.28
N TYR A 387 -18.67 -1.36 12.17
CA TYR A 387 -18.88 -0.76 10.84
C TYR A 387 -20.35 -0.77 10.41
N ALA A 388 -21.05 -1.90 10.50
CA ALA A 388 -22.46 -1.98 10.10
C ALA A 388 -23.36 -1.04 10.93
N GLY A 389 -23.16 -1.01 12.26
CA GLY A 389 -23.88 -0.08 13.14
C GLY A 389 -23.54 1.39 12.88
N MET A 390 -22.30 1.67 12.49
CA MET A 390 -21.87 3.01 12.07
C MET A 390 -22.60 3.44 10.79
N MET A 391 -22.75 2.57 9.80
CA MET A 391 -23.46 2.89 8.56
C MET A 391 -24.97 3.10 8.76
N VAL A 392 -25.57 2.51 9.80
CA VAL A 392 -26.95 2.82 10.22
C VAL A 392 -27.03 4.20 10.89
N ALA A 393 -26.06 4.55 11.74
CA ALA A 393 -26.05 5.81 12.50
C ALA A 393 -25.61 7.02 11.66
N LEU A 394 -24.72 6.80 10.69
CA LEU A 394 -24.17 7.77 9.75
C LEU A 394 -24.42 7.26 8.33
N PRO A 395 -25.59 7.59 7.72
CA PRO A 395 -25.98 7.04 6.43
C PRO A 395 -25.02 7.48 5.32
N PRO A 396 -25.02 6.78 4.16
CA PRO A 396 -24.11 7.06 3.05
C PRO A 396 -24.01 8.55 2.65
N ASP A 397 -25.13 9.27 2.66
CA ASP A 397 -25.18 10.70 2.31
C ASP A 397 -24.30 11.58 3.21
N TRP A 398 -24.06 11.18 4.46
CA TRP A 398 -23.17 11.92 5.36
C TRP A 398 -21.70 11.83 4.91
N TRP A 399 -21.31 10.71 4.33
CA TRP A 399 -19.94 10.43 3.90
C TRP A 399 -19.57 11.06 2.57
N ARG A 400 -20.55 11.52 1.78
CA ARG A 400 -20.32 12.16 0.47
C ARG A 400 -19.42 13.39 0.53
N ARG A 401 -19.37 14.07 1.68
CA ARG A 401 -18.44 15.20 1.95
C ARG A 401 -16.97 14.84 1.76
N TYR A 402 -16.61 13.56 1.87
CA TYR A 402 -15.24 13.09 1.72
C TYR A 402 -14.90 12.64 0.29
N ASP A 403 -15.89 12.54 -0.62
CA ASP A 403 -15.65 12.07 -1.99
C ASP A 403 -14.67 13.03 -2.69
N GLN A 404 -14.94 14.34 -2.64
CA GLN A 404 -14.14 15.34 -3.36
C GLN A 404 -12.83 15.74 -2.65
N LEU A 405 -12.44 15.07 -1.57
CA LEU A 405 -11.25 15.46 -0.82
C LEU A 405 -9.98 14.93 -1.46
N PRO A 406 -8.92 15.76 -1.59
CA PRO A 406 -7.61 15.26 -2.00
C PRO A 406 -7.11 14.14 -1.08
N ALA A 407 -6.52 13.10 -1.66
CA ALA A 407 -5.96 11.96 -0.92
C ALA A 407 -4.97 12.39 0.19
N THR A 408 -4.24 13.50 0.00
CA THR A 408 -3.34 14.07 1.02
C THR A 408 -4.10 14.55 2.26
N THR A 409 -5.25 15.19 2.06
CA THR A 409 -6.13 15.68 3.13
C THR A 409 -6.77 14.51 3.87
N LEU A 410 -7.30 13.54 3.13
CA LEU A 410 -7.87 12.33 3.72
C LEU A 410 -6.80 11.56 4.51
N GLY A 411 -5.58 11.48 3.99
CA GLY A 411 -4.43 10.91 4.71
C GLY A 411 -4.11 11.65 6.02
N GLN A 412 -4.28 12.97 6.10
CA GLN A 412 -4.13 13.71 7.36
C GLN A 412 -5.23 13.35 8.36
N ILE A 413 -6.49 13.27 7.91
CA ILE A 413 -7.63 12.88 8.76
C ILE A 413 -7.39 11.48 9.36
N VAL A 414 -6.96 10.54 8.52
CA VAL A 414 -6.66 9.17 8.94
C VAL A 414 -5.49 9.13 9.93
N ARG A 415 -4.44 9.94 9.73
CA ARG A 415 -3.35 10.06 10.72
C ARG A 415 -3.83 10.62 12.06
N LEU A 416 -4.76 11.58 12.06
CA LEU A 416 -5.37 12.08 13.30
C LEU A 416 -6.22 11.01 14.00
N LEU A 417 -6.97 10.20 13.24
CA LEU A 417 -7.74 9.07 13.75
C LEU A 417 -6.84 7.97 14.34
N ALA A 418 -5.68 7.72 13.71
CA ALA A 418 -4.75 6.67 14.11
C ALA A 418 -4.24 6.83 15.56
N VAL A 419 -4.07 8.07 16.03
CA VAL A 419 -3.64 8.36 17.41
C VAL A 419 -4.66 7.91 18.47
N HIS A 420 -5.94 7.75 18.07
CA HIS A 420 -6.99 7.24 18.96
C HIS A 420 -7.07 5.72 18.98
N VAL A 421 -6.30 5.02 18.14
CA VAL A 421 -6.23 3.55 18.15
C VAL A 421 -5.26 3.13 19.26
N ASP A 422 -5.69 2.24 20.15
CA ASP A 422 -4.81 1.65 21.16
C ASP A 422 -4.77 0.11 21.01
N PRO A 423 -3.78 -0.42 20.26
CA PRO A 423 -3.64 -1.86 20.06
C PRO A 423 -3.02 -2.58 21.26
N ARG A 424 -2.64 -1.87 22.32
CA ARG A 424 -1.98 -2.45 23.50
C ARG A 424 -2.99 -3.24 24.34
N SER A 425 -2.50 -4.11 25.20
CA SER A 425 -3.38 -4.84 26.13
C SER A 425 -4.01 -3.88 27.16
N GLU A 426 -5.26 -4.15 27.56
CA GLU A 426 -6.01 -3.35 28.55
C GLU A 426 -5.22 -3.05 29.83
N ARG A 427 -4.34 -3.98 30.26
CA ARG A 427 -3.43 -3.78 31.40
C ARG A 427 -2.43 -2.63 31.16
N ARG A 428 -1.88 -2.51 29.95
CA ARG A 428 -0.94 -1.44 29.57
C ARG A 428 -1.69 -0.15 29.28
N LYS A 429 -2.90 -0.21 28.69
CA LYS A 429 -3.76 0.96 28.49
C LYS A 429 -4.06 1.70 29.79
N ARG A 430 -4.34 0.95 30.87
CA ARG A 430 -4.59 1.52 32.20
C ARG A 430 -3.37 2.21 32.82
N ARG A 431 -2.16 1.76 32.47
CA ARG A 431 -0.90 2.27 33.04
C ARG A 431 -0.39 3.51 32.32
N ASP A 432 -0.49 3.52 31.00
CA ASP A 432 0.14 4.53 30.14
C ASP A 432 -0.90 5.54 29.59
N ARG A 433 -2.02 5.73 30.32
CA ARG A 433 -3.16 6.56 29.88
C ARG A 433 -2.79 8.05 29.93
N LEU A 434 -2.99 8.75 28.80
CA LEU A 434 -2.89 10.20 28.73
C LEU A 434 -3.85 10.88 29.73
N SER A 435 -3.49 12.08 30.20
CA SER A 435 -4.38 12.92 31.00
C SER A 435 -5.69 13.15 30.26
N ALA A 436 -6.81 13.13 30.99
CA ALA A 436 -8.15 13.35 30.42
C ALA A 436 -8.23 14.66 29.63
N LYS A 437 -7.50 15.70 30.05
CA LYS A 437 -7.41 16.99 29.34
C LYS A 437 -6.74 16.85 27.97
N SER A 438 -5.64 16.11 27.89
CA SER A 438 -4.92 15.87 26.63
C SER A 438 -5.75 15.00 25.67
N GLN A 439 -6.43 13.97 26.19
CA GLN A 439 -7.34 13.14 25.41
C GLN A 439 -8.51 13.95 24.83
N ALA A 440 -9.11 14.84 25.63
CA ALA A 440 -10.18 15.72 25.18
C ALA A 440 -9.71 16.70 24.08
N LEU A 441 -8.50 17.26 24.21
CA LEU A 441 -7.93 18.17 23.22
C LEU A 441 -7.65 17.46 21.89
N LEU A 442 -7.04 16.26 21.95
CA LEU A 442 -6.80 15.45 20.75
C LEU A 442 -8.11 15.12 20.02
N ARG A 443 -9.15 14.72 20.77
CA ARG A 443 -10.47 14.43 20.19
C ARG A 443 -11.11 15.66 19.59
N ALA A 444 -11.03 16.80 20.26
CA ALA A 444 -11.56 18.05 19.74
C ALA A 444 -10.93 18.41 18.39
N ALA A 445 -9.60 18.32 18.28
CA ALA A 445 -8.87 18.57 17.04
C ALA A 445 -9.27 17.59 15.91
N THR A 446 -9.38 16.29 16.23
CA THR A 446 -9.83 15.28 15.25
C THR A 446 -11.26 15.55 14.79
N LEU A 447 -12.17 15.92 15.71
CA LEU A 447 -13.56 16.23 15.39
C LEU A 447 -13.71 17.49 14.57
N GLU A 448 -12.91 18.51 14.84
CA GLU A 448 -12.90 19.73 14.02
C GLU A 448 -12.54 19.40 12.58
N ARG A 449 -11.52 18.57 12.35
CA ARG A 449 -11.14 18.18 10.98
C ARG A 449 -12.18 17.27 10.30
N LEU A 450 -12.78 16.32 11.02
CA LEU A 450 -13.82 15.43 10.47
C LEU A 450 -15.13 16.16 10.15
N LEU A 451 -15.47 17.20 10.91
CA LEU A 451 -16.74 17.90 10.74
C LEU A 451 -16.61 19.15 9.86
N HIS A 452 -15.38 19.51 9.44
CA HIS A 452 -15.14 20.62 8.53
C HIS A 452 -15.71 20.31 7.14
N ASP A 453 -16.56 21.19 6.61
CA ASP A 453 -16.98 21.14 5.21
C ASP A 453 -15.95 21.91 4.38
N ASP A 454 -15.08 21.19 3.66
CA ASP A 454 -14.16 21.80 2.68
C ASP A 454 -14.92 22.31 1.43
N GLY A 455 -16.26 22.16 1.38
CA GLY A 455 -17.12 22.43 0.23
C GLY A 455 -17.53 23.89 0.01
N ASP A 456 -17.18 24.83 0.90
CA ASP A 456 -17.60 26.23 0.78
C ASP A 456 -16.49 27.20 0.37
N ASP A 457 -15.28 26.71 0.06
CA ASP A 457 -14.16 27.65 -0.11
C ASP A 457 -13.00 27.17 -1.00
N THR A 458 -13.29 26.98 -2.29
CA THR A 458 -12.23 26.98 -3.32
C THR A 458 -11.59 28.37 -3.50
N ALA A 459 -12.19 29.43 -2.92
CA ALA A 459 -11.58 30.75 -2.78
C ALA A 459 -10.66 30.87 -1.56
N ALA A 460 -10.91 30.13 -0.47
CA ALA A 460 -9.95 29.93 0.61
C ALA A 460 -9.04 28.73 0.33
N ASN A 461 -8.32 28.79 -0.79
CA ASN A 461 -7.02 28.14 -0.84
C ASN A 461 -6.14 28.76 0.26
N VAL A 462 -6.16 28.16 1.45
CA VAL A 462 -5.57 28.65 2.72
C VAL A 462 -4.06 28.89 2.64
N PHE A 463 -3.40 28.45 1.56
CA PHE A 463 -1.97 28.70 1.30
C PHE A 463 -1.69 29.85 0.32
N SER A 464 -2.71 30.58 -0.12
CA SER A 464 -2.57 31.72 -1.04
C SER A 464 -2.90 33.03 -0.36
N LEU A 465 -2.12 33.44 0.66
CA LEU A 465 -2.13 34.85 1.05
C LEU A 465 -1.61 35.67 -0.14
N ARG A 466 -2.52 36.38 -0.81
CA ARG A 466 -2.19 37.28 -1.92
C ARG A 466 -1.11 38.23 -1.42
N THR A 467 0.08 38.21 -2.05
CA THR A 467 1.21 39.04 -1.63
C THR A 467 1.37 40.21 -2.59
N ILE A 468 1.33 41.42 -2.07
CA ILE A 468 1.54 42.65 -2.82
C ILE A 468 2.94 43.17 -2.49
N ALA A 469 3.84 43.12 -3.47
CA ALA A 469 5.15 43.75 -3.34
C ALA A 469 5.04 45.26 -3.58
N MET A 470 5.62 46.05 -2.68
CA MET A 470 5.61 47.52 -2.76
C MET A 470 7.02 48.06 -2.53
N GLY A 471 7.49 48.97 -3.39
CA GLY A 471 8.79 49.61 -3.19
C GLY A 471 8.78 50.56 -1.99
N THR A 472 9.92 50.73 -1.31
CA THR A 472 10.05 51.68 -0.20
C THR A 472 9.64 53.11 -0.55
N ARG A 473 9.88 53.54 -1.80
CA ARG A 473 9.45 54.84 -2.32
C ARG A 473 7.93 54.96 -2.33
N ASP A 474 7.24 53.93 -2.80
CA ASP A 474 5.78 53.90 -2.89
C ASP A 474 5.14 53.85 -1.50
N PHE A 475 5.71 53.04 -0.60
CA PHE A 475 5.30 52.97 0.81
C PHE A 475 5.44 54.34 1.51
N SER A 476 6.57 55.04 1.29
CA SER A 476 6.81 56.36 1.90
C SER A 476 5.89 57.45 1.34
N SER A 477 5.47 57.33 0.08
CA SER A 477 4.64 58.33 -0.59
C SER A 477 3.17 58.26 -0.17
N ASN A 478 2.67 57.07 0.16
CA ASN A 478 1.28 56.88 0.56
C ASN A 478 1.13 55.66 1.50
N PRO A 479 1.52 55.80 2.77
CA PRO A 479 1.46 54.71 3.74
C PRO A 479 0.01 54.25 3.99
N SER A 480 -0.98 55.16 3.87
CA SER A 480 -2.39 54.82 4.01
C SER A 480 -2.90 53.86 2.93
N LYS A 481 -2.32 53.87 1.73
CA LYS A 481 -2.63 52.90 0.67
C LYS A 481 -2.10 51.51 1.05
N ALA A 482 -0.88 51.44 1.57
CA ALA A 482 -0.29 50.19 2.04
C ALA A 482 -1.10 49.57 3.19
N LEU A 483 -1.58 50.38 4.13
CA LEU A 483 -2.41 49.91 5.25
C LEU A 483 -3.78 49.39 4.80
N ARG A 484 -4.41 50.00 3.79
CA ARG A 484 -5.67 49.48 3.21
C ARG A 484 -5.44 48.14 2.51
N HIS A 485 -4.34 48.00 1.77
CA HIS A 485 -3.97 46.73 1.15
C HIS A 485 -3.63 45.65 2.18
N ALA A 486 -3.05 46.02 3.32
CA ALA A 486 -2.74 45.09 4.40
C ALA A 486 -3.98 44.50 5.10
N GLY A 487 -5.18 45.03 4.84
CA GLY A 487 -6.45 44.45 5.32
C GLY A 487 -6.91 43.25 4.49
N ASP A 488 -6.49 43.15 3.23
CA ASP A 488 -6.96 42.12 2.29
C ASP A 488 -5.82 41.22 1.77
N ALA A 489 -4.55 41.58 2.00
CA ALA A 489 -3.37 40.94 1.41
C ALA A 489 -2.09 41.23 2.23
N LEU A 490 -1.10 40.35 2.16
CA LEU A 490 0.22 40.61 2.74
C LEU A 490 0.94 41.69 1.93
N VAL A 491 1.38 42.78 2.58
CA VAL A 491 2.15 43.82 1.89
C VAL A 491 3.62 43.68 2.22
N MET A 492 4.41 43.28 1.22
CA MET A 492 5.85 43.11 1.33
C MET A 492 6.56 44.38 0.83
N VAL A 493 7.20 45.10 1.74
CA VAL A 493 7.97 46.31 1.41
C VAL A 493 9.37 45.91 0.97
N THR A 494 9.76 46.32 -0.24
CA THR A 494 11.07 45.98 -0.84
C THR A 494 11.94 47.21 -1.06
N LYS A 495 13.25 47.06 -0.83
CA LYS A 495 14.29 48.04 -1.17
C LYS A 495 15.31 47.35 -2.06
N TYR A 496 15.56 47.88 -3.26
CA TYR A 496 16.41 47.23 -4.27
C TYR A 496 15.98 45.78 -4.55
N ASN A 497 14.67 45.56 -4.68
CA ASN A 497 14.07 44.24 -4.91
C ASN A 497 14.36 43.20 -3.81
N ARG A 498 14.81 43.62 -2.62
CA ARG A 498 14.94 42.78 -1.43
C ARG A 498 13.87 43.13 -0.40
N PRO A 499 13.19 42.13 0.19
CA PRO A 499 12.20 42.38 1.24
C PRO A 499 12.88 42.93 2.49
N ILE A 500 12.33 44.00 3.05
CA ILE A 500 12.84 44.63 4.27
C ILE A 500 11.79 44.74 5.38
N ALA A 501 10.50 44.68 5.04
CA ALA A 501 9.41 44.66 6.01
C ALA A 501 8.18 43.97 5.41
N LEU A 502 7.35 43.39 6.28
CA LEU A 502 6.08 42.77 5.93
C LEU A 502 4.99 43.41 6.80
N LEU A 503 3.93 43.91 6.17
CA LEU A 503 2.74 44.38 6.87
C LEU A 503 1.67 43.30 6.77
N VAL A 504 1.07 43.02 7.92
CA VAL A 504 0.08 41.96 8.12
C VAL A 504 -1.03 42.56 8.97
N SER A 505 -2.30 42.23 8.69
CA SER A 505 -3.41 42.61 9.56
C SER A 505 -3.27 41.92 10.93
N ILE A 506 -3.92 42.47 11.97
CA ILE A 506 -3.91 41.84 13.30
C ILE A 506 -4.59 40.47 13.24
N ASP A 507 -5.63 40.32 12.44
CA ASP A 507 -6.36 39.06 12.27
C ASP A 507 -5.49 38.01 11.56
N ASP A 508 -4.80 38.39 10.50
CA ASP A 508 -3.83 37.51 9.80
C ASP A 508 -2.61 37.22 10.66
N TRP A 509 -2.16 38.16 11.49
CA TRP A 509 -1.06 37.93 12.44
C TRP A 509 -1.47 36.96 13.54
N ASN A 510 -2.70 37.09 14.07
CA ASN A 510 -3.25 36.14 15.04
C ASN A 510 -3.49 34.77 14.40
N ARG A 511 -3.88 34.72 13.12
CA ARG A 511 -3.99 33.50 12.32
C ARG A 511 -2.64 32.84 12.10
N LEU A 512 -1.61 33.59 11.66
CA LEU A 512 -0.24 33.11 11.50
C LEU A 512 0.37 32.66 12.84
N LEU A 513 0.09 33.38 13.93
CA LEU A 513 0.48 32.96 15.28
C LEU A 513 -0.30 31.72 15.72
N GLY A 514 -1.57 31.59 15.35
CA GLY A 514 -2.40 30.41 15.53
C GLY A 514 -1.81 29.20 14.79
N GLU A 515 -1.43 29.37 13.54
CA GLU A 515 -0.80 28.37 12.68
C GLU A 515 0.61 28.02 13.14
N VAL A 516 1.45 28.98 13.56
CA VAL A 516 2.76 28.69 14.17
C VAL A 516 2.56 27.98 15.50
N ARG A 517 1.55 28.35 16.29
CA ARG A 517 1.18 27.61 17.50
C ARG A 517 0.60 26.25 17.20
N GLU A 518 -0.11 26.03 16.09
CA GLU A 518 -0.64 24.74 15.64
C GLU A 518 0.44 23.87 15.00
N THR A 519 1.42 24.45 14.32
CA THR A 519 2.57 23.73 13.76
C THR A 519 3.55 23.41 14.88
N SER A 520 3.74 24.32 15.84
CA SER A 520 4.46 24.07 17.08
C SER A 520 3.69 23.16 18.02
N LEU A 521 2.36 23.18 18.07
CA LEU A 521 1.53 22.23 18.84
C LEU A 521 1.48 20.89 18.13
N THR A 522 1.49 20.83 16.81
CA THR A 522 1.55 19.56 16.07
C THR A 522 2.95 18.98 16.24
N ARG A 523 4.02 19.78 16.16
CA ARG A 523 5.39 19.36 16.54
C ARG A 523 5.50 18.99 18.02
N LEU A 524 4.93 19.75 18.94
CA LEU A 524 4.95 19.47 20.39
C LEU A 524 4.02 18.33 20.78
N THR A 525 2.95 18.07 20.04
CA THR A 525 2.02 16.95 20.26
C THR A 525 2.64 15.68 19.67
N PHE A 526 3.34 15.77 18.55
CA PHE A 526 4.23 14.71 18.06
C PHE A 526 5.40 14.47 19.04
N GLU A 527 6.10 15.50 19.53
CA GLU A 527 7.20 15.37 20.49
C GLU A 527 6.72 14.91 21.88
N CYS A 528 5.55 15.31 22.35
CA CYS A 528 4.94 14.80 23.59
C CYS A 528 4.38 13.38 23.43
N ALA A 529 3.96 12.97 22.23
CA ALA A 529 3.59 11.59 21.94
C ALA A 529 4.82 10.67 21.78
N MET A 530 5.96 11.23 21.32
CA MET A 530 7.21 10.52 21.05
C MET A 530 8.26 10.60 22.16
N ALA A 531 8.04 11.40 23.22
CA ALA A 531 8.99 11.46 24.32
C ALA A 531 9.01 10.11 25.09
N PRO A 532 10.15 9.38 25.13
CA PRO A 532 10.29 8.32 26.11
C PRO A 532 10.25 9.01 27.48
N GLN A 533 9.42 8.51 28.40
CA GLN A 533 9.49 8.89 29.80
C GLN A 533 10.89 8.51 30.31
N ALA A 534 11.84 9.46 30.21
CA ALA A 534 13.12 9.35 30.87
C ALA A 534 12.84 9.15 32.36
N ALA A 535 13.27 8.00 32.85
CA ALA A 535 13.25 7.68 34.26
C ALA A 535 13.90 8.85 35.03
N ARG A 536 13.11 9.49 35.89
CA ARG A 536 13.63 10.36 36.94
C ARG A 536 14.43 9.49 37.90
N THR A 537 15.72 9.31 37.64
CA THR A 537 16.68 8.98 38.69
C THR A 537 16.93 10.25 39.49
N VAL A 538 16.16 10.40 40.57
CA VAL A 538 16.52 11.30 41.67
C VAL A 538 17.84 10.78 42.22
N GLY A 539 18.90 11.56 42.04
CA GLY A 539 20.15 11.35 42.74
C GLY A 539 19.94 11.57 44.23
N LEU A 540 20.18 10.53 45.02
CA LEU A 540 20.67 10.68 46.37
C LEU A 540 22.00 9.94 46.44
N THR A 541 23.04 10.73 46.27
CA THR A 541 24.37 10.48 46.81
C THR A 541 24.27 10.20 48.29
N GLU A 542 24.76 9.05 48.75
CA GLU A 542 25.53 8.99 49.98
C GLU A 542 26.64 7.95 49.82
N SER A 543 27.85 8.48 49.84
CA SER A 543 29.12 7.79 49.85
C SER A 543 29.40 7.27 51.27
N SER A 544 29.90 6.05 51.41
CA SER A 544 31.13 5.76 52.17
C SER A 544 31.43 4.26 52.36
N PRO A 545 32.69 3.91 52.65
CA PRO A 545 33.34 2.73 52.12
C PRO A 545 33.67 1.68 53.19
N VAL A 546 33.90 0.44 52.77
CA VAL A 546 35.09 -0.40 53.03
C VAL A 546 35.14 -1.46 51.92
#